data_AF-A0A0S2SFR2-F1
#
_entry.id   AF-A0A0S2SFR2-F1
#
_cell.length_a   1.000
_cell.length_b   1.000
_cell.length_c   1.000
_cell.angle_alpha   90.00
_cell.angle_beta   90.00
_cell.angle_gamma   90.00
#
_symmetry.space_group_name_H-M   'P 1'
#
loop_
_entity.id
_entity.type
_entity.pdbx_description
1 polymer ?
#
loop_
_entity_poly.entity_id
_entity_poly.type
_entity_poly.pdbx_seq_one_letter_code
_entity_poly.pdbx_strand_id
1 'polypeptide(L)'
;MFELHPRLAADTRVLGDLPLCRVLLSRDSNYPWLILVPRIDNLREIHHLAEADRQQLMRESCAVAALMEASLQPDKINIGALGNLVPQLHLHHVVRFTGDAAWPGPIWGAKPAQPYEEAGLEKQVALWQRRLVGVEGFVSA
;
A
#
# COMPACT_ATOMS: atom_id res chain seq x y z
N MET A 1 5.35 18.33 -10.89
CA MET A 1 6.14 17.75 -9.79
C MET A 1 5.19 16.85 -9.01
N PHE A 2 5.61 15.61 -8.72
CA PHE A 2 4.78 14.66 -7.98
C PHE A 2 4.33 15.21 -6.63
N GLU A 3 3.02 15.20 -6.40
CA GLU A 3 2.39 15.48 -5.11
C GLU A 3 1.43 14.36 -4.73
N LEU A 4 1.48 13.91 -3.47
CA LEU A 4 0.56 12.89 -2.98
C LEU A 4 -0.83 13.49 -2.82
N HIS A 5 -1.85 12.82 -3.37
CA HIS A 5 -3.22 13.29 -3.31
C HIS A 5 -3.67 13.52 -1.84
N PRO A 6 -4.35 14.64 -1.51
CA PRO A 6 -4.67 15.01 -0.14
C PRO A 6 -5.42 13.93 0.64
N ARG A 7 -6.34 13.20 -0.02
CA ARG A 7 -7.06 12.09 0.59
C ARG A 7 -6.15 10.92 0.96
N LEU A 8 -5.18 10.57 0.11
CA LEU A 8 -4.19 9.54 0.45
C LEU A 8 -3.32 10.00 1.61
N ALA A 9 -2.89 11.27 1.62
CA ALA A 9 -2.13 11.83 2.73
C ALA A 9 -2.92 11.80 4.07
N ALA A 10 -4.22 12.09 4.01
CA ALA A 10 -5.13 12.07 5.17
C ALA A 10 -5.44 10.66 5.67
N ASP A 11 -5.48 9.66 4.80
CA ASP A 11 -5.87 8.29 5.15
C ASP A 11 -4.66 7.36 5.39
N THR A 12 -3.42 7.85 5.17
CA THR A 12 -2.21 7.01 5.24
C THR A 12 -1.02 7.66 5.95
N ARG A 13 -0.04 6.84 6.33
CA ARG A 13 1.30 7.26 6.73
C ARG A 13 2.30 6.93 5.63
N VAL A 14 3.19 7.87 5.32
CA VAL A 14 4.31 7.61 4.41
C VAL A 14 5.34 6.76 5.12
N LEU A 15 5.74 5.64 4.52
CA LEU A 15 6.80 4.78 5.02
C LEU A 15 8.14 5.11 4.36
N GLY A 16 8.11 5.48 3.09
CA GLY A 16 9.29 5.73 2.28
C GLY A 16 8.99 5.58 0.81
N ASP A 17 10.05 5.42 0.03
CA ASP A 17 10.04 5.52 -1.41
C ASP A 17 10.86 4.35 -2.01
N LEU A 18 10.22 3.54 -2.85
CA LEU A 18 10.86 2.61 -3.79
C LEU A 18 11.29 3.39 -5.05
N PRO A 19 12.06 2.80 -6.00
CA PRO A 19 12.50 3.50 -7.20
C PRO A 19 11.39 4.26 -7.95
N LEU A 20 10.22 3.63 -8.14
CA LEU A 20 9.04 4.24 -8.76
C LEU A 20 8.00 4.69 -7.74
N CYS A 21 7.63 3.83 -6.78
CA CYS A 21 6.47 4.07 -5.93
C CYS A 21 6.81 4.66 -4.56
N ARG A 22 5.99 5.60 -4.11
CA ARG A 22 5.84 5.89 -2.68
C ARG A 22 5.10 4.75 -2.00
N VAL A 23 5.61 4.31 -0.86
CA VAL A 23 5.00 3.26 -0.04
C VAL A 23 4.27 3.91 1.14
N LEU A 24 2.98 3.59 1.26
CA LEU A 24 2.10 4.12 2.29
C LEU A 24 1.56 2.99 3.16
N LEU A 25 1.35 3.26 4.44
CA LEU A 25 0.60 2.44 5.38
C LEU A 25 -0.81 3.03 5.54
N SER A 26 -1.85 2.25 5.29
CA SER A 26 -3.23 2.66 5.59
C SER A 26 -3.40 2.94 7.09
N ARG A 27 -4.18 3.97 7.45
CA ARG A 27 -4.57 4.21 8.84
C ARG A 27 -5.71 3.29 9.32
N ASP A 28 -6.26 2.45 8.43
CA ASP A 28 -7.27 1.45 8.79
C ASP A 28 -6.61 0.19 9.38
N SER A 29 -6.70 0.06 10.70
CA SER A 29 -6.13 -1.04 11.48
C SER A 29 -6.91 -2.35 11.39
N ASN A 30 -8.07 -2.39 10.72
CA ASN A 30 -8.80 -3.64 10.49
C ASN A 30 -7.95 -4.68 9.72
N TYR A 31 -7.00 -4.23 8.89
CA TYR A 31 -6.20 -5.09 8.02
C TYR A 31 -4.75 -4.56 7.93
N PRO A 32 -3.74 -5.44 7.83
CA PRO A 32 -2.40 -5.02 7.43
C PRO A 32 -2.41 -4.61 5.95
N TRP A 33 -2.29 -3.30 5.69
CA TRP A 33 -2.58 -2.72 4.39
C TRP A 33 -1.54 -1.68 3.96
N LEU A 34 -0.78 -2.02 2.92
CA LEU A 34 0.16 -1.12 2.26
C LEU A 34 -0.40 -0.63 0.91
N ILE A 35 0.00 0.57 0.49
CA ILE A 35 -0.43 1.16 -0.78
C ILE A 35 0.80 1.69 -1.51
N LEU A 36 0.93 1.34 -2.79
CA LEU A 36 1.95 1.89 -3.69
C LEU A 36 1.37 3.01 -4.52
N VAL A 37 2.08 4.13 -4.62
CA VAL A 37 1.71 5.28 -5.45
C VAL A 37 2.89 5.62 -6.36
N PRO A 38 2.84 5.32 -7.67
CA PRO A 38 3.87 5.74 -8.61
C PRO A 38 4.10 7.25 -8.52
N ARG A 39 5.36 7.68 -8.34
CA ARG A 39 5.72 9.09 -8.18
C ARG A 39 5.81 9.85 -9.50
N ILE A 40 4.76 9.74 -10.30
CA ILE A 40 4.63 10.38 -11.62
C ILE A 40 3.29 11.13 -11.64
N ASP A 41 3.31 12.36 -12.13
CA ASP A 41 2.13 13.22 -12.18
C ASP A 41 1.06 12.72 -13.15
N ASN A 42 -0.19 13.07 -12.85
CA ASN A 42 -1.34 12.89 -13.76
C ASN A 42 -1.62 11.44 -14.20
N LEU A 43 -1.15 10.44 -13.45
CA LEU A 43 -1.53 9.05 -13.67
C LEU A 43 -2.83 8.70 -12.97
N ARG A 44 -3.68 7.95 -13.67
CA ARG A 44 -4.96 7.44 -13.17
C ARG A 44 -5.00 5.93 -13.23
N GLU A 45 -4.55 5.38 -14.35
CA GLU A 45 -4.58 3.96 -14.63
C GLU A 45 -3.17 3.39 -14.84
N ILE A 46 -2.99 2.10 -14.54
CA ILE A 46 -1.72 1.40 -14.79
C ILE A 46 -1.32 1.48 -16.26
N HIS A 47 -2.28 1.44 -17.19
CA HIS A 47 -1.97 1.52 -18.63
C HIS A 47 -1.52 2.92 -19.10
N HIS A 48 -1.63 3.95 -18.25
CA HIS A 48 -1.05 5.29 -18.53
C HIS A 48 0.46 5.33 -18.35
N LEU A 49 1.02 4.41 -17.56
CA LEU A 49 2.46 4.29 -17.37
C LEU A 49 3.13 3.85 -18.67
N ALA A 50 4.35 4.35 -18.90
CA ALA A 50 5.23 3.82 -19.92
C ALA A 50 5.53 2.34 -19.64
N GLU A 51 5.90 1.57 -20.67
CA GLU A 51 6.10 0.13 -20.53
C GLU A 51 7.13 -0.23 -19.45
N ALA A 52 8.26 0.48 -19.42
CA ALA A 52 9.30 0.28 -18.41
C ALA A 52 8.76 0.52 -16.98
N ASP A 53 7.95 1.55 -16.79
CA ASP A 53 7.37 1.87 -15.48
C ASP A 53 6.27 0.89 -15.08
N ARG A 54 5.50 0.35 -16.04
CA ARG A 54 4.55 -0.75 -15.75
C ARG A 54 5.26 -1.98 -15.24
N GLN A 55 6.38 -2.34 -15.87
CA GLN A 55 7.20 -3.47 -15.42
C GLN A 55 7.82 -3.18 -14.05
N GLN A 56 8.29 -1.95 -13.80
CA GLN A 56 8.82 -1.54 -12.51
C GLN A 56 7.75 -1.56 -11.41
N LEU A 57 6.55 -1.06 -11.67
CA LEU A 57 5.40 -1.15 -10.76
C LEU A 57 5.11 -2.60 -10.40
N MET A 58 5.13 -3.51 -11.38
CA MET A 58 4.88 -4.93 -11.13
C MET A 58 6.00 -5.54 -10.27
N ARG A 59 7.27 -5.23 -10.53
CA ARG A 59 8.40 -5.69 -9.69
C ARG A 59 8.24 -5.22 -8.24
N GLU A 60 7.94 -3.94 -8.02
CA GLU A 60 7.73 -3.37 -6.69
C GLU A 60 6.52 -3.97 -5.99
N SER A 61 5.40 -4.14 -6.71
CA SER A 61 4.18 -4.77 -6.21
C SER A 61 4.44 -6.21 -5.74
N CYS A 62 5.11 -7.02 -6.57
CA CYS A 62 5.47 -8.39 -6.21
C CYS A 62 6.41 -8.44 -5.00
N ALA A 63 7.42 -7.56 -4.94
CA ALA A 63 8.35 -7.53 -3.82
C ALA A 63 7.67 -7.17 -2.49
N VAL A 64 6.77 -6.17 -2.51
CA VAL A 64 5.99 -5.78 -1.32
C VAL A 64 5.01 -6.87 -0.91
N ALA A 65 4.33 -7.51 -1.85
CA ALA A 65 3.45 -8.64 -1.56
C ALA A 65 4.23 -9.81 -0.93
N ALA A 66 5.37 -10.20 -1.51
CA ALA A 66 6.21 -11.27 -0.97
C ALA A 66 6.74 -10.95 0.43
N LEU A 67 7.14 -9.70 0.68
CA LEU A 67 7.53 -9.23 2.02
C LEU A 67 6.38 -9.36 3.02
N MET A 68 5.17 -8.89 2.65
CA MET A 68 3.99 -8.96 3.51
C MET A 68 3.60 -10.41 3.80
N GLU A 69 3.68 -11.29 2.80
CA GLU A 69 3.41 -12.72 2.93
C GLU A 69 4.39 -13.39 3.90
N ALA A 70 5.70 -13.22 3.68
CA ALA A 70 6.74 -13.78 4.55
C ALA A 70 6.65 -13.23 5.99
N SER A 71 6.21 -11.97 6.14
CA SER A 71 6.16 -11.30 7.44
C SER A 71 4.97 -11.68 8.31
N LEU A 72 3.85 -12.05 7.69
CA LEU A 72 2.55 -12.20 8.37
C LEU A 72 1.86 -13.54 8.13
N GLN A 73 2.34 -14.35 7.19
CA GLN A 73 1.79 -15.66 6.84
C GLN A 73 0.25 -15.63 6.64
N PRO A 74 -0.27 -14.75 5.75
CA PRO A 74 -1.70 -14.70 5.47
C PRO A 74 -2.24 -15.95 4.79
N ASP A 75 -3.56 -16.12 4.88
CA ASP A 75 -4.28 -17.04 4.00
C ASP A 75 -4.29 -16.55 2.55
N LYS A 76 -4.30 -15.22 2.35
CA LYS A 76 -4.28 -14.61 1.01
C LYS A 76 -3.75 -13.16 1.03
N ILE A 77 -3.11 -12.73 -0.07
CA ILE A 77 -2.94 -11.30 -0.38
C ILE A 77 -3.96 -10.86 -1.44
N ASN A 78 -4.59 -9.71 -1.22
CA ASN A 78 -5.39 -9.00 -2.21
C ASN A 78 -4.62 -7.79 -2.75
N ILE A 79 -4.59 -7.66 -4.08
CA ILE A 79 -3.97 -6.55 -4.78
C ILE A 79 -5.01 -5.92 -5.71
N GLY A 80 -5.11 -4.59 -5.71
CA GLY A 80 -6.10 -3.91 -6.56
C GLY A 80 -5.77 -2.45 -6.81
N ALA A 81 -5.96 -2.02 -8.06
CA ALA A 81 -6.03 -0.62 -8.46
C ALA A 81 -7.49 -0.30 -8.77
N LEU A 82 -8.10 0.59 -8.00
CA LEU A 82 -9.52 0.95 -8.13
C LEU A 82 -9.67 2.42 -8.54
N GLY A 83 -9.43 3.35 -7.61
CA GLY A 83 -9.34 4.78 -7.95
C GLY A 83 -10.67 5.51 -8.23
N ASN A 84 -11.83 4.92 -7.94
CA ASN A 84 -13.13 5.54 -8.25
C ASN A 84 -13.34 6.94 -7.62
N LEU A 85 -12.84 7.17 -6.41
CA LEU A 85 -12.95 8.45 -5.70
C LEU A 85 -11.65 9.26 -5.69
N VAL A 86 -10.50 8.58 -5.67
CA VAL A 86 -9.18 9.20 -5.69
C VAL A 86 -8.55 8.90 -7.04
N PRO A 87 -8.45 9.90 -7.94
CA PRO A 87 -8.05 9.66 -9.33
C PRO A 87 -6.55 9.41 -9.49
N GLN A 88 -5.72 9.74 -8.50
CA GLN A 88 -4.29 9.45 -8.56
C GLN A 88 -4.06 7.94 -8.49
N LEU A 89 -3.33 7.37 -9.45
CA LEU A 89 -3.02 5.95 -9.51
C LEU A 89 -2.40 5.47 -8.18
N HIS A 90 -3.02 4.46 -7.58
CA HIS A 90 -2.51 3.78 -6.40
C HIS A 90 -2.90 2.31 -6.41
N LEU A 91 -2.02 1.46 -5.88
CA LEU A 91 -2.14 0.01 -5.89
C LEU A 91 -2.16 -0.52 -4.45
N HIS A 92 -3.30 -1.05 -4.03
CA HIS A 92 -3.49 -1.60 -2.70
C HIS A 92 -2.84 -2.99 -2.57
N HIS A 93 -2.24 -3.27 -1.42
CA HIS A 93 -1.72 -4.58 -1.02
C HIS A 93 -2.24 -4.89 0.38
N VAL A 94 -3.08 -5.90 0.49
CA VAL A 94 -3.82 -6.21 1.72
C VAL A 94 -3.58 -7.66 2.13
N VAL A 95 -3.10 -7.86 3.35
CA VAL A 95 -3.00 -9.17 3.99
C VAL A 95 -4.39 -9.60 4.46
N ARG A 96 -4.83 -10.79 4.08
CA ARG A 96 -6.16 -11.34 4.40
C ARG A 96 -6.05 -12.63 5.19
N PHE A 97 -7.00 -12.82 6.10
CA PHE A 97 -7.14 -14.03 6.90
C PHE A 97 -8.59 -14.49 6.88
N THR A 98 -8.86 -15.80 7.01
CA THR A 98 -10.23 -16.34 7.03
C THR A 98 -11.08 -15.79 8.18
N GLY A 99 -10.44 -15.26 9.22
CA GLY A 99 -11.08 -14.63 10.37
C GLY A 99 -11.08 -13.09 10.35
N ASP A 100 -10.63 -12.45 9.27
CA ASP A 100 -10.65 -10.99 9.18
C ASP A 100 -12.05 -10.41 9.01
N ALA A 101 -12.21 -9.12 9.30
CA ALA A 101 -13.52 -8.46 9.42
C ALA A 101 -14.36 -8.43 8.13
N ALA A 102 -13.77 -8.74 6.97
CA ALA A 102 -14.43 -8.72 5.67
C ALA A 102 -14.38 -10.05 4.92
N TRP A 103 -13.74 -11.10 5.47
CA TRP A 103 -13.64 -12.38 4.78
C TRP A 103 -15.02 -13.03 4.52
N PRO A 104 -15.27 -13.65 3.35
CA PRO A 104 -14.39 -13.80 2.18
C PRO A 104 -14.50 -12.66 1.16
N GLY A 105 -15.26 -11.61 1.47
CA GLY A 105 -15.49 -10.47 0.59
C GLY A 105 -14.27 -9.53 0.45
N PRO A 106 -14.36 -8.54 -0.45
CA PRO A 106 -13.39 -7.47 -0.54
C PRO A 106 -13.44 -6.58 0.72
N ILE A 107 -12.30 -5.98 1.09
CA ILE A 107 -12.23 -5.07 2.25
C ILE A 107 -12.87 -3.69 1.97
N TRP A 108 -12.93 -3.29 0.70
CA TRP A 108 -13.28 -1.92 0.31
C TRP A 108 -14.76 -1.63 0.59
N GLY A 109 -15.02 -0.82 1.62
CA GLY A 109 -16.38 -0.46 2.04
C GLY A 109 -17.10 -1.52 2.89
N ALA A 110 -16.43 -2.62 3.24
CA ALA A 110 -17.05 -3.70 4.03
C ALA A 110 -17.27 -3.32 5.51
N LYS A 111 -16.35 -2.51 6.06
CA LYS A 111 -16.39 -2.02 7.45
C LYS A 111 -15.95 -0.55 7.49
N PRO A 112 -16.42 0.24 8.47
CA PRO A 112 -15.82 1.52 8.78
C PRO A 112 -14.33 1.35 9.11
N ALA A 113 -13.49 2.29 8.68
CA ALA A 113 -12.08 2.27 9.02
C ALA A 113 -11.88 2.36 10.53
N GLN A 114 -11.10 1.45 11.09
CA GLN A 114 -10.76 1.47 12.51
C GLN A 114 -9.40 2.17 12.67
N PRO A 115 -9.32 3.33 13.34
CA PRO A 115 -8.05 4.00 13.52
C PRO A 115 -7.13 3.17 14.42
N TYR A 116 -5.84 3.18 14.12
CA TYR A 116 -4.82 2.79 15.09
C TYR A 116 -4.86 3.73 16.31
N GLU A 117 -4.62 3.19 17.50
CA GLU A 117 -4.12 4.02 18.61
C GLU A 117 -2.81 4.70 18.19
N GLU A 118 -2.57 5.93 18.63
CA GLU A 118 -1.42 6.73 18.16
C GLU A 118 -0.07 6.00 18.36
N ALA A 119 0.16 5.48 19.57
CA ALA A 119 1.35 4.66 19.86
C ALA A 119 1.38 3.36 19.05
N GLY A 120 0.22 2.82 18.67
CA GLY A 120 0.11 1.66 17.79
C GLY A 120 0.53 1.99 16.36
N LEU A 121 0.12 3.14 15.84
CA LEU A 121 0.45 3.60 14.50
C LEU A 121 1.96 3.78 14.32
N GLU A 122 2.63 4.48 15.25
CA GLU A 122 4.08 4.70 15.17
C GLU A 122 4.86 3.39 15.25
N LYS A 123 4.40 2.43 16.06
CA LYS A 123 4.99 1.09 16.11
C LYS A 123 4.86 0.37 14.77
N GLN A 124 3.71 0.48 14.10
CA GLN A 124 3.51 -0.12 12.78
C GLN A 124 4.36 0.56 11.71
N VAL A 125 4.47 1.89 11.73
CA VAL A 125 5.34 2.65 10.82
C VAL A 125 6.79 2.17 10.96
N ALA A 126 7.33 2.17 12.18
CA ALA A 126 8.71 1.73 12.43
C ALA A 126 8.92 0.25 12.07
N LEU A 127 7.94 -0.61 12.32
CA LEU A 127 8.00 -2.02 11.96
C LEU A 127 8.10 -2.21 10.44
N TRP A 128 7.22 -1.55 9.68
CA TRP A 128 7.20 -1.70 8.23
C TRP A 128 8.39 -1.04 7.56
N GLN A 129 8.86 0.12 8.04
CA GLN A 129 10.09 0.73 7.55
C GLN A 129 11.28 -0.23 7.70
N ARG A 130 11.45 -0.85 8.88
CA ARG A 130 12.52 -1.86 9.08
C ARG A 130 12.40 -3.06 8.15
N ARG A 131 11.19 -3.55 7.89
CA ARG A 131 10.95 -4.66 6.97
C ARG A 131 11.24 -4.29 5.52
N LEU A 132 10.85 -3.08 5.12
CA LEU A 132 11.03 -2.57 3.76
C LEU A 132 12.48 -2.28 3.38
N VAL A 133 13.39 -2.11 4.36
CA VAL A 133 14.85 -2.03 4.09
C VAL A 133 15.37 -3.25 3.34
N GLY A 134 14.72 -4.42 3.46
CA GLY A 134 15.06 -5.61 2.68
C GLY A 134 14.57 -5.61 1.23
N VAL A 135 13.77 -4.63 0.82
CA VAL A 135 13.28 -4.48 -0.55
C VAL A 135 14.26 -3.61 -1.34
N GLU A 136 14.71 -4.12 -2.48
CA GLU A 136 15.69 -3.45 -3.33
C GLU A 136 15.24 -2.02 -3.70
N GLY A 137 16.13 -1.05 -3.46
CA GLY A 137 15.91 0.36 -3.80
C GLY A 137 14.98 1.12 -2.86
N PHE A 138 14.53 0.54 -1.74
CA PHE A 138 13.74 1.25 -0.75
C PHE A 138 14.57 2.28 0.03
N VAL A 139 14.02 3.48 0.17
CA VAL A 139 14.54 4.56 1.02
C VAL A 139 13.46 4.94 2.02
N SER A 140 13.76 4.84 3.32
CA SER A 140 12.82 5.25 4.37
C SER A 140 12.53 6.75 4.32
N ALA A 141 11.29 7.13 4.63
CA ALA A 141 10.91 8.50 4.94
C ALA A 141 11.46 8.96 6.30
#